data_AF-A0AA95ZN70-F1
#
_entry.id   AF-A0AA95ZN70-F1
#
_cell.length_a   1.000
_cell.length_b   1.000
_cell.length_c   1.000
_cell.angle_alpha   90.00
_cell.angle_beta   90.00
_cell.angle_gamma   90.00
#
_symmetry.space_group_name_H-M   'P 1'
#
loop_
_entity.id
_entity.type
_entity.pdbx_description
1 polymer ?
#
loop_
_entity_poly.entity_id
_entity_poly.type
_entity_poly.pdbx_seq_one_letter_code
_entity_poly.pdbx_strand_id
1 'polypeptide(L)'
;MPVATTSPLSAWRPLLDGIALSVVVAVASVLVEPLLKAAAGGRVGIPAVVIALVIGMLLHPFASTVRFEPGMTFCVKKLLRWAIGLLGLRVALGDIIALGLSTALLIIASMIVTVICGFLLARWLGREAGVGALAGVATAVCGASAALATATVVPDYRGKAADVAFTVIAMNAFATLAMLAYPLICAWLNLSPMQTGIMLGATIHDVAQVVGAGQAVSDEAANAAIIVKLFRVFMLLPAVLAVGWWMLREGGPTEHAKVPVPVFAIVFLGLCLLNSLLTTLPALASIYLPIRDALLEVSRWGLLIAIAALGLGTSMAAMARLGWRHLVLVTGTSLVILVIVTGGLLALG
;
A
#
# COMPACT_ATOMS: atom_id res chain seq x y z
N MET A 1 10.51 -40.10 20.44
CA MET A 1 9.72 -38.92 20.86
C MET A 1 8.51 -38.83 19.94
N PRO A 2 7.26 -38.89 20.45
CA PRO A 2 6.10 -38.81 19.58
C PRO A 2 5.94 -37.37 19.08
N VAL A 3 5.82 -37.20 17.76
CA VAL A 3 5.47 -35.93 17.12
C VAL A 3 4.05 -35.60 17.55
N ALA A 4 3.89 -34.63 18.45
CA ALA A 4 2.58 -34.13 18.83
C ALA A 4 1.90 -33.53 17.60
N THR A 5 0.90 -34.22 17.07
CA THR A 5 0.01 -33.72 16.02
C THR A 5 -0.86 -32.62 16.62
N THR A 6 -0.38 -31.38 16.56
CA THR A 6 -1.20 -30.22 16.92
C THR A 6 -2.43 -30.21 16.00
N SER A 7 -3.63 -30.39 16.56
CA SER A 7 -4.87 -30.30 15.79
C SER A 7 -4.91 -28.95 15.04
N PRO A 8 -5.48 -28.87 13.83
CA PRO A 8 -5.57 -27.61 13.10
C PRO A 8 -6.21 -26.49 13.94
N LEU A 9 -7.12 -26.85 14.86
CA LEU A 9 -7.81 -25.91 15.77
C LEU A 9 -6.89 -25.23 16.81
N SER A 10 -5.77 -25.85 17.23
CA SER A 10 -4.84 -25.22 18.18
C SER A 10 -3.96 -24.15 17.50
N ALA A 11 -3.78 -24.23 16.18
CA ALA A 11 -3.02 -23.24 15.42
C ALA A 11 -3.77 -21.90 15.23
N TRP A 12 -5.11 -21.92 15.27
CA TRP A 12 -5.94 -20.73 15.09
C TRP A 12 -6.18 -19.95 16.39
N ARG A 13 -6.16 -20.61 17.54
CA ARG A 13 -6.42 -19.99 18.85
C ARG A 13 -5.60 -18.70 19.10
N PRO A 14 -4.29 -18.63 18.80
CA PRO A 14 -3.50 -17.41 18.99
C PRO A 14 -3.89 -16.26 18.06
N LEU A 15 -4.59 -16.54 16.96
CA LEU A 15 -4.99 -15.53 15.97
C LEU A 15 -6.34 -14.88 16.31
N LEU A 16 -7.20 -15.61 17.03
CA LEU A 16 -8.60 -15.22 17.24
C LEU A 16 -8.73 -13.87 17.92
N ASP A 17 -7.95 -13.60 18.96
CA ASP A 17 -8.06 -12.35 19.73
C ASP A 17 -7.78 -11.12 18.85
N GLY A 18 -6.68 -11.14 18.09
CA GLY A 18 -6.31 -10.02 17.21
C GLY A 18 -7.26 -9.85 16.02
N ILE A 19 -7.74 -10.96 15.44
CA ILE A 19 -8.76 -10.92 14.38
C ILE A 19 -10.06 -10.34 14.93
N ALA A 20 -10.52 -10.82 16.09
CA ALA A 20 -11.75 -10.36 16.71
C ALA A 20 -11.69 -8.86 17.04
N LEU A 21 -10.57 -8.38 17.62
CA LEU A 21 -10.38 -6.95 17.88
C LEU A 21 -10.45 -6.12 16.58
N SER A 22 -9.80 -6.59 15.51
CA SER A 22 -9.82 -5.92 14.20
C SER A 22 -11.22 -5.90 13.58
N VAL A 23 -11.98 -6.99 13.72
CA VAL A 23 -13.38 -7.09 13.28
C VAL A 23 -14.27 -6.13 14.08
N VAL A 24 -14.11 -6.06 15.40
CA VAL A 24 -14.87 -5.14 16.26
C VAL A 24 -14.63 -3.69 15.82
N VAL A 25 -13.38 -3.29 15.58
CA VAL A 25 -13.05 -1.95 15.09
C VAL A 25 -13.66 -1.71 13.71
N ALA A 26 -13.58 -2.67 12.79
CA ALA A 26 -14.18 -2.56 11.46
C ALA A 26 -15.70 -2.37 11.53
N VAL A 27 -16.41 -3.21 12.29
CA VAL A 27 -17.86 -3.12 12.47
C VAL A 27 -18.25 -1.80 13.15
N ALA A 28 -17.55 -1.42 14.21
CA ALA A 28 -17.78 -0.14 14.88
C ALA A 28 -17.65 1.04 13.91
N SER A 29 -16.68 0.99 13.00
CA SER A 29 -16.45 2.05 12.01
C SER A 29 -17.58 2.18 11.00
N VAL A 30 -18.15 1.06 10.54
CA VAL A 30 -19.34 1.06 9.68
C VAL A 30 -20.56 1.64 10.39
N LEU A 31 -20.72 1.35 11.69
CA LEU A 31 -21.83 1.88 12.48
C LEU A 31 -21.66 3.37 12.80
N VAL A 32 -20.42 3.84 12.96
CA VAL A 32 -20.08 5.22 13.31
C VAL A 32 -20.10 6.14 12.08
N GLU A 33 -19.81 5.63 10.88
CA GLU A 33 -19.87 6.39 9.62
C GLU A 33 -21.19 7.18 9.42
N PRO A 34 -22.39 6.57 9.45
CA PRO A 34 -23.63 7.30 9.25
C PRO A 34 -23.91 8.32 10.35
N LEU A 35 -23.48 8.04 11.59
CA LEU A 35 -23.63 8.94 12.74
C LEU A 35 -22.75 10.19 12.58
N LEU A 36 -21.50 10.03 12.17
CA LEU A 36 -20.59 11.14 11.86
C LEU A 36 -21.14 11.99 10.72
N LYS A 37 -21.65 11.35 9.66
CA LYS A 37 -22.25 12.05 8.53
C LYS A 37 -23.46 12.89 8.95
N ALA A 38 -24.32 12.33 9.81
CA ALA A 38 -25.46 13.05 10.37
C ALA A 38 -25.02 14.21 11.27
N ALA A 39 -24.04 13.98 12.16
CA ALA A 39 -23.51 15.00 13.07
C ALA A 39 -22.82 16.16 12.32
N ALA A 40 -22.18 15.88 11.17
CA ALA A 40 -21.60 16.89 10.28
C ALA A 40 -22.63 17.62 9.40
N GLY A 41 -23.93 17.50 9.70
CA GLY A 41 -25.01 18.14 8.95
C GLY A 41 -25.18 17.59 7.54
N GLY A 42 -24.74 16.36 7.27
CA GLY A 42 -24.83 15.69 5.97
C GLY A 42 -23.84 16.20 4.91
N ARG A 43 -23.01 17.20 5.24
CA ARG A 43 -22.12 17.88 4.27
C ARG A 43 -20.78 17.20 4.08
N VAL A 44 -20.28 16.49 5.10
CA VAL A 44 -18.98 15.79 5.06
C VAL A 44 -19.18 14.35 5.52
N GLY A 45 -18.94 13.40 4.62
CA GLY A 45 -18.88 11.99 4.96
C GLY A 45 -17.43 11.58 5.18
N ILE A 46 -17.10 11.02 6.35
CA ILE A 46 -15.82 10.36 6.58
C ILE A 46 -16.03 8.86 6.31
N PRO A 47 -15.38 8.27 5.30
CA PRO A 47 -15.59 6.87 4.94
C PRO A 47 -15.19 5.91 6.08
N ALA A 48 -15.91 4.79 6.25
CA ALA A 48 -15.63 3.80 7.30
C ALA A 48 -14.17 3.33 7.33
N VAL A 49 -13.50 3.28 6.18
CA VAL A 49 -12.09 2.88 6.08
C VAL A 49 -11.16 3.85 6.82
N VAL A 50 -11.43 5.16 6.68
CA VAL A 50 -10.69 6.21 7.40
C VAL A 50 -11.00 6.15 8.89
N ILE A 51 -12.29 5.97 9.24
CA ILE A 51 -12.73 5.82 10.63
C ILE A 51 -12.04 4.61 11.28
N ALA A 52 -11.98 3.46 10.60
CA ALA A 52 -11.35 2.24 11.09
C ALA A 52 -9.86 2.41 11.36
N LEU A 53 -9.15 3.09 10.46
CA LEU A 53 -7.74 3.44 10.66
C LEU A 53 -7.56 4.33 11.89
N VAL A 54 -8.35 5.39 12.01
CA VAL A 54 -8.26 6.36 13.12
C VAL A 54 -8.62 5.71 14.46
N ILE A 55 -9.73 4.98 14.55
CA ILE A 55 -10.09 4.24 15.76
C ILE A 55 -9.01 3.22 16.12
N GLY A 56 -8.49 2.49 15.13
CA GLY A 56 -7.39 1.55 15.34
C GLY A 56 -6.15 2.22 15.93
N MET A 57 -5.73 3.35 15.37
CA MET A 57 -4.57 4.11 15.89
C MET A 57 -4.79 4.62 17.31
N LEU A 58 -5.99 5.08 17.64
CA LEU A 58 -6.35 5.51 19.00
C LEU A 58 -6.31 4.34 20.00
N LEU A 59 -6.68 3.14 19.55
CA LEU A 59 -6.65 1.91 20.36
C LEU A 59 -5.30 1.19 20.36
N HIS A 60 -4.30 1.70 19.63
CA HIS A 60 -2.97 1.09 19.56
C HIS A 60 -2.35 0.78 20.94
N PRO A 61 -2.38 1.67 21.96
CA PRO A 61 -1.78 1.38 23.27
C PRO A 61 -2.41 0.18 24.00
N PHE A 62 -3.69 -0.10 23.73
CA PHE A 62 -4.38 -1.28 24.25
C PHE A 62 -4.08 -2.53 23.40
N ALA A 63 -4.03 -2.35 22.07
CA ALA A 63 -3.81 -3.44 21.12
C ALA A 63 -2.36 -3.91 21.06
N SER A 64 -1.39 -3.11 21.51
CA SER A 64 0.06 -3.39 21.45
C SER A 64 0.55 -4.46 22.45
N THR A 65 -0.31 -5.42 22.79
CA THR A 65 0.02 -6.56 23.66
C THR A 65 0.29 -7.81 22.83
N VAL A 66 1.12 -8.72 23.36
CA VAL A 66 1.48 -10.00 22.74
C VAL A 66 0.24 -10.85 22.40
N ARG A 67 -0.87 -10.63 23.11
CA ARG A 67 -2.15 -11.32 22.90
C ARG A 67 -2.76 -11.05 21.52
N PHE A 68 -2.75 -9.80 21.06
CA PHE A 68 -3.44 -9.41 19.81
C PHE A 68 -2.54 -9.45 18.57
N GLU A 69 -1.21 -9.36 18.77
CA GLU A 69 -0.22 -9.24 17.69
C GLU A 69 -0.33 -10.32 16.60
N PRO A 70 -0.50 -11.62 16.90
CA PRO A 70 -0.54 -12.66 15.86
C PRO A 70 -1.74 -12.49 14.92
N GLY A 71 -2.92 -12.21 15.48
CA GLY A 71 -4.16 -12.00 14.73
C GLY A 71 -4.12 -10.72 13.88
N MET A 72 -3.64 -9.62 14.45
CA MET A 72 -3.46 -8.37 13.69
C MET A 72 -2.46 -8.55 12.54
N THR A 73 -1.35 -9.25 12.80
CA THR A 73 -0.35 -9.59 11.78
C THR A 73 -0.95 -10.44 10.67
N PHE A 74 -1.81 -11.40 11.00
CA PHE A 74 -2.54 -12.18 10.00
C PHE A 74 -3.43 -11.30 9.13
N CYS A 75 -4.20 -10.39 9.75
CA CYS A 75 -5.06 -9.45 9.02
C CYS A 75 -4.26 -8.59 8.03
N VAL A 76 -3.14 -7.99 8.48
CA VAL A 76 -2.31 -7.11 7.64
C VAL A 76 -1.53 -7.89 6.58
N LYS A 77 -0.97 -9.06 6.88
CA LYS A 77 -0.07 -9.77 5.94
C LYS A 77 -0.77 -10.76 5.02
N LYS A 78 -1.88 -11.36 5.45
CA LYS A 78 -2.56 -12.45 4.72
C LYS A 78 -3.94 -12.03 4.24
N LEU A 79 -4.83 -11.62 5.15
CA LEU A 79 -6.20 -11.23 4.80
C LEU A 79 -6.19 -10.06 3.81
N LEU A 80 -5.38 -9.03 4.06
CA LEU A 80 -5.22 -7.89 3.17
C LEU A 80 -4.86 -8.31 1.74
N ARG A 81 -3.89 -9.21 1.58
CA ARG A 81 -3.42 -9.68 0.27
C ARG A 81 -4.49 -10.47 -0.46
N TRP A 82 -5.26 -11.29 0.26
CA TRP A 82 -6.42 -11.98 -0.30
C TRP A 82 -7.50 -11.00 -0.74
N ALA A 83 -7.85 -10.02 0.10
CA ALA A 83 -8.83 -9.00 -0.22
C ALA A 83 -8.42 -8.22 -1.49
N ILE A 84 -7.17 -7.74 -1.55
CA ILE A 84 -6.65 -7.05 -2.74
C ILE A 84 -6.65 -7.96 -3.96
N GLY A 85 -6.23 -9.23 -3.83
CA GLY A 85 -6.30 -10.19 -4.93
C GLY A 85 -7.71 -10.31 -5.50
N LEU A 86 -8.71 -10.46 -4.64
CA LEU A 86 -10.12 -10.56 -5.02
C LEU A 86 -10.66 -9.28 -5.70
N LEU A 87 -10.09 -8.09 -5.45
CA LEU A 87 -10.46 -6.87 -6.19
C LEU A 87 -10.16 -6.98 -7.69
N GLY A 88 -9.35 -7.95 -8.13
CA GLY A 88 -9.16 -8.25 -9.55
C GLY A 88 -10.47 -8.62 -10.24
N LEU A 89 -11.43 -9.22 -9.52
CA LEU A 89 -12.77 -9.53 -10.04
C LEU A 89 -13.62 -8.29 -10.33
N ARG A 90 -13.19 -7.12 -9.83
CA ARG A 90 -13.88 -5.85 -10.04
C ARG A 90 -13.36 -5.08 -11.25
N VAL A 91 -12.10 -5.32 -11.62
CA VAL A 91 -11.40 -4.60 -12.68
C VAL A 91 -11.50 -5.37 -13.99
N ALA A 92 -11.74 -4.64 -15.08
CA ALA A 92 -11.69 -5.18 -16.43
C ALA A 92 -10.34 -4.85 -17.10
N LEU A 93 -9.92 -5.68 -18.06
CA LEU A 93 -8.72 -5.41 -18.84
C LEU A 93 -8.82 -4.09 -19.61
N GLY A 94 -10.05 -3.71 -20.00
CA GLY A 94 -10.35 -2.42 -20.60
C GLY A 94 -9.97 -1.23 -19.70
N ASP A 95 -10.15 -1.34 -18.37
CA ASP A 95 -9.78 -0.29 -17.42
C ASP A 95 -8.25 -0.08 -17.40
N ILE A 96 -7.48 -1.17 -17.46
CA ILE A 96 -6.01 -1.12 -17.52
C ILE A 96 -5.55 -0.47 -18.81
N ILE A 97 -6.18 -0.80 -19.94
CA ILE A 97 -5.87 -0.22 -21.25
C ILE A 97 -6.25 1.28 -21.26
N ALA A 98 -7.38 1.64 -20.64
CA ALA A 98 -7.89 3.01 -20.58
C ALA A 98 -6.96 3.98 -19.83
N LEU A 99 -6.16 3.50 -18.87
CA LEU A 99 -5.11 4.32 -18.24
C LEU A 99 -4.11 4.87 -19.28
N GLY A 100 -3.87 4.13 -20.35
CA GLY A 100 -3.10 4.59 -21.50
C GLY A 100 -1.58 4.67 -21.28
N LEU A 101 -0.86 4.80 -22.40
CA LEU A 101 0.60 4.84 -22.42
C LEU A 101 1.16 6.10 -21.74
N SER A 102 0.50 7.25 -21.89
CA SER A 102 0.93 8.52 -21.29
C SER A 102 1.02 8.42 -19.77
N THR A 103 0.01 7.81 -19.12
CA THR A 103 0.00 7.57 -17.68
C THR A 103 1.10 6.61 -17.27
N ALA A 104 1.30 5.52 -18.01
CA ALA A 104 2.38 4.56 -17.73
C ALA A 104 3.77 5.23 -17.80
N LEU A 105 4.01 6.06 -18.81
CA LEU A 105 5.25 6.83 -18.96
C LEU A 105 5.43 7.85 -17.84
N LEU A 106 4.37 8.57 -17.44
CA LEU A 106 4.40 9.48 -16.30
C LEU A 106 4.80 8.74 -15.02
N ILE A 107 4.21 7.57 -14.76
CA ILE A 107 4.54 6.76 -13.59
C ILE A 107 6.01 6.33 -13.63
N ILE A 108 6.47 5.73 -14.73
CA ILE A 108 7.87 5.30 -14.87
C ILE A 108 8.84 6.49 -14.68
N ALA A 109 8.56 7.62 -15.32
CA ALA A 109 9.39 8.81 -15.21
C ALA A 109 9.43 9.33 -13.76
N SER A 110 8.27 9.44 -13.10
CA SER A 110 8.19 9.86 -11.70
C SER A 110 8.96 8.91 -10.77
N MET A 111 8.91 7.60 -11.02
CA MET A 111 9.67 6.61 -10.27
C MET A 111 11.18 6.80 -10.43
N ILE A 112 11.65 6.97 -11.68
CA ILE A 112 13.08 7.20 -11.97
C ILE A 112 13.56 8.47 -11.24
N VAL A 113 12.84 9.58 -11.39
CA VAL A 113 13.21 10.85 -10.75
C VAL A 113 13.18 10.73 -9.22
N THR A 114 12.23 9.98 -8.65
CA THR A 114 12.16 9.74 -7.20
C THR A 114 13.35 8.95 -6.68
N VAL A 115 13.80 7.92 -7.43
CA VAL A 115 14.99 7.15 -7.07
C VAL A 115 16.24 8.03 -7.14
N ILE A 116 16.40 8.81 -8.22
CA ILE A 116 17.52 9.77 -8.36
C ILE A 116 17.50 10.79 -7.21
N CYS A 117 16.33 11.34 -6.88
CA CYS A 117 16.15 12.25 -5.76
C CYS A 117 16.62 11.63 -4.43
N GLY A 118 16.32 10.35 -4.19
CA GLY A 118 16.80 9.63 -3.01
C GLY A 118 18.33 9.65 -2.89
N PHE A 119 19.05 9.36 -3.98
CA PHE A 119 20.52 9.44 -4.02
C PHE A 119 21.03 10.87 -3.79
N LEU A 120 20.42 11.87 -4.44
CA LEU A 120 20.81 13.28 -4.30
C LEU A 120 20.61 13.79 -2.87
N LEU A 121 19.48 13.48 -2.25
CA LEU A 121 19.18 13.86 -0.86
C LEU A 121 20.10 13.14 0.13
N ALA A 122 20.40 11.86 -0.08
CA ALA A 122 21.38 11.15 0.75
C ALA A 122 22.75 11.81 0.70
N ARG A 123 23.23 12.12 -0.51
CA ARG A 123 24.51 12.81 -0.72
C ARG A 123 24.51 14.19 -0.05
N TRP A 124 23.44 14.96 -0.20
CA TRP A 124 23.31 16.29 0.42
C TRP A 124 23.31 16.22 1.95
N LEU A 125 22.72 15.18 2.53
CA LEU A 125 22.72 14.93 3.97
C LEU A 125 24.01 14.29 4.50
N GLY A 126 25.03 14.08 3.65
CA GLY A 126 26.27 13.41 4.02
C GLY A 126 26.07 11.95 4.44
N ARG A 127 25.13 11.25 3.81
CA ARG A 127 24.76 9.85 4.09
C ARG A 127 25.28 8.93 2.98
N GLU A 128 25.45 7.66 3.33
CA GLU A 128 25.79 6.58 2.41
C GLU A 128 24.78 6.53 1.25
N ALA A 129 25.27 6.27 0.03
CA ALA A 129 24.41 6.13 -1.15
C ALA A 129 23.36 5.03 -0.97
N GLY A 130 23.68 3.99 -0.18
CA GLY A 130 22.74 2.94 0.21
C GLY A 130 21.49 3.45 0.95
N VAL A 131 21.60 4.54 1.74
CA VAL A 131 20.43 5.17 2.39
C VAL A 131 19.52 5.82 1.34
N GLY A 132 20.12 6.46 0.35
CA GLY A 132 19.39 7.07 -0.78
C GLY A 132 18.67 6.02 -1.64
N ALA A 133 19.34 4.90 -1.90
CA ALA A 133 18.75 3.76 -2.59
C ALA A 133 17.54 3.20 -1.84
N LEU A 134 17.68 2.94 -0.53
CA LEU A 134 16.60 2.41 0.31
C LEU A 134 15.35 3.29 0.25
N ALA A 135 15.50 4.58 0.50
CA ALA A 135 14.36 5.48 0.56
C ALA A 135 13.82 5.88 -0.81
N GLY A 136 14.67 6.05 -1.83
CA GLY A 136 14.26 6.33 -3.19
C GLY A 136 13.40 5.21 -3.76
N VAL A 137 13.87 3.96 -3.69
CA VAL A 137 13.11 2.79 -4.18
C VAL A 137 11.89 2.51 -3.30
N ALA A 138 12.01 2.66 -1.97
CA ALA A 138 10.87 2.53 -1.08
C ALA A 138 9.74 3.51 -1.47
N THR A 139 10.06 4.79 -1.66
CA THR A 139 9.09 5.81 -2.03
C THR A 139 8.50 5.53 -3.41
N ALA A 140 9.34 5.18 -4.39
CA ALA A 140 8.97 5.00 -5.79
C ALA A 140 8.08 3.77 -6.05
N VAL A 141 8.10 2.74 -5.19
CA VAL A 141 7.42 1.46 -5.46
C VAL A 141 6.30 1.16 -4.46
N CYS A 142 6.62 0.52 -3.34
CA CYS A 142 5.66 -0.02 -2.37
C CYS A 142 6.11 0.14 -0.91
N GLY A 143 6.95 1.14 -0.62
CA GLY A 143 7.35 1.49 0.73
C GLY A 143 8.21 0.41 1.37
N ALA A 144 7.65 -0.25 2.40
CA ALA A 144 8.38 -1.19 3.25
C ALA A 144 8.95 -2.41 2.50
N SER A 145 8.14 -3.09 1.66
CA SER A 145 8.64 -4.25 0.91
C SER A 145 9.70 -3.89 -0.12
N ALA A 146 9.63 -2.68 -0.68
CA ALA A 146 10.64 -2.15 -1.57
C ALA A 146 11.93 -1.85 -0.83
N ALA A 147 11.88 -1.20 0.35
CA ALA A 147 13.05 -0.99 1.20
C ALA A 147 13.76 -2.31 1.55
N LEU A 148 12.99 -3.35 1.92
CA LEU A 148 13.53 -4.67 2.27
C LEU A 148 14.17 -5.38 1.07
N ALA A 149 13.56 -5.31 -0.12
CA ALA A 149 14.12 -5.87 -1.34
C ALA A 149 15.39 -5.12 -1.78
N THR A 150 15.38 -3.78 -1.70
CA THR A 150 16.56 -2.96 -2.00
C THR A 150 17.71 -3.24 -1.03
N ALA A 151 17.42 -3.53 0.24
CA ALA A 151 18.45 -3.89 1.21
C ALA A 151 19.26 -5.14 0.82
N THR A 152 18.75 -6.03 -0.04
CA THR A 152 19.47 -7.22 -0.50
C THR A 152 20.45 -6.94 -1.64
N VAL A 153 20.38 -5.76 -2.27
CA VAL A 153 21.25 -5.38 -3.40
C VAL A 153 22.14 -4.18 -3.07
N VAL A 154 21.85 -3.48 -1.98
CA VAL A 154 22.69 -2.40 -1.46
C VAL A 154 23.87 -3.01 -0.69
N PRO A 155 25.12 -2.60 -0.95
CA PRO A 155 26.29 -3.05 -0.21
C PRO A 155 26.15 -2.86 1.30
N ASP A 156 26.89 -3.64 2.09
CA ASP A 156 26.84 -3.47 3.54
C ASP A 156 27.59 -2.20 3.97
N TYR A 157 27.03 -1.48 4.96
CA TYR A 157 27.62 -0.28 5.52
C TYR A 157 27.19 -0.12 6.98
N ARG A 158 27.96 0.67 7.73
CA ARG A 158 27.71 0.84 9.17
C ARG A 158 26.35 1.49 9.40
N GLY A 159 25.44 0.75 10.04
CA GLY A 159 24.09 1.22 10.36
C GLY A 159 23.01 0.84 9.35
N LYS A 160 23.33 0.06 8.31
CA LYS A 160 22.36 -0.40 7.30
C LYS A 160 21.09 -0.99 7.89
N ALA A 161 21.20 -1.89 8.87
CA ALA A 161 20.03 -2.52 9.49
C ALA A 161 19.10 -1.50 10.17
N ALA A 162 19.68 -0.50 10.86
CA ALA A 162 18.91 0.58 11.46
C ALA A 162 18.26 1.45 10.38
N ASP A 163 18.98 1.80 9.31
CA ASP A 163 18.47 2.61 8.21
C ASP A 163 17.33 1.91 7.44
N VAL A 164 17.41 0.59 7.26
CA VAL A 164 16.31 -0.23 6.72
C VAL A 164 15.09 -0.16 7.65
N ALA A 165 15.28 -0.39 8.95
CA ALA A 165 14.20 -0.34 9.93
C ALA A 165 13.53 1.05 9.97
N PHE A 166 14.32 2.12 10.01
CA PHE A 166 13.81 3.49 9.98
C PHE A 166 13.06 3.79 8.69
N THR A 167 13.58 3.36 7.53
CA THR A 167 12.90 3.55 6.24
C THR A 167 11.55 2.84 6.24
N VAL A 168 11.48 1.59 6.71
CA VAL A 168 10.23 0.83 6.80
C VAL A 168 9.21 1.53 7.70
N ILE A 169 9.63 1.98 8.89
CA ILE A 169 8.75 2.68 9.84
C ILE A 169 8.27 4.01 9.24
N ALA A 170 9.18 4.79 8.66
CA ALA A 170 8.86 6.06 8.03
C ALA A 170 7.89 5.88 6.86
N MET A 171 8.09 4.88 6.00
CA MET A 171 7.18 4.61 4.87
C MET A 171 5.77 4.26 5.33
N ASN A 172 5.63 3.47 6.41
CA ASN A 172 4.31 3.15 6.94
C ASN A 172 3.61 4.40 7.52
N ALA A 173 4.37 5.24 8.23
CA ALA A 173 3.87 6.52 8.75
C ALA A 173 3.44 7.48 7.63
N PHE A 174 4.28 7.69 6.63
CA PHE A 174 3.98 8.57 5.50
C PHE A 174 2.85 8.01 4.63
N ALA A 175 2.76 6.70 4.44
CA ALA A 175 1.62 6.10 3.73
C ALA A 175 0.31 6.37 4.48
N THR A 176 0.31 6.27 5.81
CA THR A 176 -0.85 6.58 6.66
C THR A 176 -1.23 8.05 6.55
N LEU A 177 -0.25 8.96 6.61
CA LEU A 177 -0.50 10.39 6.42
C LEU A 177 -1.03 10.69 5.02
N ALA A 178 -0.42 10.13 3.98
CA ALA A 178 -0.81 10.32 2.59
C ALA A 178 -2.23 9.78 2.31
N MET A 179 -2.59 8.65 2.91
CA MET A 179 -3.95 8.09 2.82
C MET A 179 -5.02 9.07 3.32
N LEU A 180 -4.72 9.84 4.36
CA LEU A 180 -5.64 10.83 4.93
C LEU A 180 -5.59 12.16 4.17
N ALA A 181 -4.39 12.62 3.81
CA ALA A 181 -4.18 13.95 3.25
C ALA A 181 -4.44 14.02 1.74
N TYR A 182 -4.01 13.03 0.96
CA TYR A 182 -3.99 13.15 -0.50
C TYR A 182 -5.39 13.18 -1.14
N PRO A 183 -6.41 12.44 -0.65
CA PRO A 183 -7.77 12.61 -1.13
C PRO A 183 -8.28 14.06 -1.02
N LEU A 184 -7.91 14.76 0.07
CA LEU A 184 -8.27 16.16 0.27
C LEU A 184 -7.54 17.09 -0.71
N ILE A 185 -6.26 16.79 -1.00
CA ILE A 185 -5.49 17.51 -2.01
C ILE A 185 -6.13 17.32 -3.40
N CYS A 186 -6.51 16.09 -3.78
CA CYS A 186 -7.20 15.83 -5.05
C CYS A 186 -8.53 16.60 -5.14
N ALA A 187 -9.32 16.60 -4.08
CA ALA A 187 -10.58 17.33 -4.02
C ALA A 187 -10.37 18.85 -4.16
N TRP A 188 -9.35 19.40 -3.49
CA TRP A 188 -8.99 20.81 -3.60
C TRP A 188 -8.54 21.20 -5.01
N LEU A 189 -7.82 20.30 -5.70
CA LEU A 189 -7.40 20.46 -7.09
C LEU A 189 -8.52 20.16 -8.11
N ASN A 190 -9.71 19.75 -7.66
CA ASN A 190 -10.84 19.34 -8.51
C ASN A 190 -10.47 18.26 -9.54
N LEU A 191 -9.62 17.32 -9.15
CA LEU A 191 -9.25 16.20 -10.03
C LEU A 191 -10.46 15.27 -10.25
N SER A 192 -10.59 14.73 -11.46
CA SER A 192 -11.59 13.71 -11.76
C SER A 192 -11.36 12.44 -10.92
N PRO A 193 -12.35 11.54 -10.78
CA PRO A 193 -12.16 10.26 -10.08
C PRO A 193 -11.00 9.44 -10.65
N MET A 194 -10.87 9.36 -11.98
CA MET A 194 -9.76 8.70 -12.65
C MET A 194 -8.41 9.36 -12.32
N GLN A 195 -8.29 10.69 -12.46
CA GLN A 195 -7.05 11.43 -12.13
C GLN A 195 -6.69 11.29 -10.64
N THR A 196 -7.69 11.36 -9.76
CA THR A 196 -7.53 11.11 -8.33
C THR A 196 -6.99 9.72 -8.08
N GLY A 197 -7.56 8.69 -8.70
CA GLY A 197 -7.07 7.33 -8.59
C GLY A 197 -5.62 7.20 -9.06
N ILE A 198 -5.27 7.77 -10.21
CA ILE A 198 -3.89 7.77 -10.71
C ILE A 198 -2.95 8.45 -9.72
N MET A 199 -3.30 9.64 -9.22
CA MET A 199 -2.48 10.36 -8.25
C MET A 199 -2.27 9.54 -6.98
N LEU A 200 -3.34 9.00 -6.39
CA LEU A 200 -3.26 8.20 -5.16
C LEU A 200 -2.41 6.95 -5.36
N GLY A 201 -2.64 6.19 -6.43
CA GLY A 201 -1.88 4.98 -6.75
C GLY A 201 -0.40 5.24 -7.02
N ALA A 202 -0.09 6.38 -7.66
CA ALA A 202 1.27 6.76 -8.01
C ALA A 202 2.07 7.36 -6.85
N THR A 203 1.41 7.90 -5.83
CA THR A 203 2.10 8.71 -4.80
C THR A 203 2.02 8.13 -3.39
N ILE A 204 0.95 7.42 -3.01
CA ILE A 204 0.89 6.74 -1.70
C ILE A 204 1.85 5.54 -1.73
N HIS A 205 2.53 5.26 -0.61
CA HIS A 205 3.65 4.31 -0.59
C HIS A 205 3.24 2.86 -0.37
N ASP A 206 2.10 2.56 0.25
CA ASP A 206 1.67 1.19 0.54
C ASP A 206 0.35 0.83 -0.19
N VAL A 207 0.13 -0.47 -0.43
CA VAL A 207 -1.05 -0.95 -1.15
C VAL A 207 -2.31 -0.83 -0.29
N ALA A 208 -2.25 -1.14 1.00
CA ALA A 208 -3.40 -1.06 1.90
C ALA A 208 -3.94 0.37 1.95
N GLN A 209 -3.02 1.31 2.17
CA GLN A 209 -3.32 2.74 2.23
C GLN A 209 -3.81 3.29 0.90
N VAL A 210 -3.27 2.83 -0.24
CA VAL A 210 -3.80 3.20 -1.57
C VAL A 210 -5.25 2.75 -1.72
N VAL A 211 -5.53 1.49 -1.41
CA VAL A 211 -6.88 0.94 -1.60
C VAL A 211 -7.86 1.69 -0.69
N GLY A 212 -7.48 1.92 0.56
CA GLY A 212 -8.32 2.65 1.51
C GLY A 212 -8.55 4.11 1.12
N ALA A 213 -7.53 4.81 0.61
CA ALA A 213 -7.66 6.19 0.11
C ALA A 213 -8.55 6.26 -1.13
N GLY A 214 -8.39 5.31 -2.06
CA GLY A 214 -9.21 5.26 -3.27
C GLY A 214 -10.69 4.99 -2.95
N GLN A 215 -10.97 4.00 -2.09
CA GLN A 215 -12.33 3.71 -1.64
C GLN A 215 -12.97 4.86 -0.88
N ALA A 216 -12.17 5.67 -0.18
CA ALA A 216 -12.66 6.86 0.49
C ALA A 216 -13.14 7.95 -0.48
N VAL A 217 -12.68 7.93 -1.74
CA VAL A 217 -13.09 8.88 -2.78
C VAL A 217 -14.26 8.32 -3.59
N SER A 218 -14.01 7.23 -4.32
CA SER A 218 -15.02 6.59 -5.14
C SER A 218 -14.56 5.22 -5.61
N ASP A 219 -15.52 4.46 -6.09
CA ASP A 219 -15.29 3.15 -6.67
C ASP A 219 -14.37 3.21 -7.90
N GLU A 220 -14.53 4.22 -8.76
CA GLU A 220 -13.68 4.44 -9.93
C GLU A 220 -12.24 4.82 -9.52
N ALA A 221 -12.10 5.74 -8.57
CA ALA A 221 -10.80 6.17 -8.06
C ALA A 221 -10.04 5.00 -7.41
N ALA A 222 -10.75 4.13 -6.66
CA ALA A 222 -10.17 2.92 -6.08
C ALA A 222 -9.59 1.98 -7.14
N ASN A 223 -10.34 1.69 -8.21
CA ASN A 223 -9.90 0.81 -9.28
C ASN A 223 -8.65 1.38 -9.97
N ALA A 224 -8.68 2.65 -10.38
CA ALA A 224 -7.54 3.31 -11.00
C ALA A 224 -6.30 3.33 -10.08
N ALA A 225 -6.49 3.63 -8.79
CA ALA A 225 -5.41 3.65 -7.81
C ALA A 225 -4.76 2.28 -7.60
N ILE A 226 -5.57 1.21 -7.55
CA ILE A 226 -5.07 -0.16 -7.44
C ILE A 226 -4.27 -0.53 -8.69
N ILE A 227 -4.79 -0.26 -9.89
CA ILE A 227 -4.10 -0.57 -11.15
C ILE A 227 -2.73 0.13 -11.18
N VAL A 228 -2.68 1.44 -10.91
CA VAL A 228 -1.43 2.22 -10.89
C VAL A 228 -0.47 1.71 -9.82
N LYS A 229 -0.96 1.40 -8.61
CA LYS A 229 -0.11 0.87 -7.54
C LYS A 229 0.43 -0.52 -7.88
N LEU A 230 -0.37 -1.41 -8.46
CA LEU A 230 0.09 -2.73 -8.86
C LEU A 230 1.10 -2.66 -10.00
N PHE A 231 0.91 -1.75 -10.96
CA PHE A 231 1.91 -1.46 -11.99
C PHE A 231 3.27 -1.11 -11.38
N ARG A 232 3.29 -0.22 -10.38
CA ARG A 232 4.52 0.09 -9.61
C ARG A 232 5.08 -1.12 -8.89
N VAL A 233 4.23 -1.94 -8.25
CA VAL A 233 4.66 -3.18 -7.57
C VAL A 233 5.33 -4.15 -8.55
N PHE A 234 4.85 -4.28 -9.78
CA PHE A 234 5.51 -5.09 -10.81
C PHE A 234 6.85 -4.50 -11.26
N MET A 235 7.01 -3.17 -11.19
CA MET A 235 8.29 -2.48 -11.42
C MET A 235 9.29 -2.63 -10.26
N LEU A 236 8.96 -3.34 -9.18
CA LEU A 236 9.90 -3.59 -8.08
C LEU A 236 11.16 -4.32 -8.55
N LEU A 237 11.01 -5.41 -9.30
CA LEU A 237 12.15 -6.21 -9.76
C LEU A 237 13.07 -5.39 -10.67
N PRO A 238 12.58 -4.73 -11.75
CA PRO A 238 13.40 -3.82 -12.55
C PRO A 238 14.11 -2.74 -11.73
N ALA A 239 13.40 -2.08 -10.80
CA ALA A 239 13.97 -1.01 -9.98
C ALA A 239 15.09 -1.50 -9.06
N VAL A 240 14.88 -2.64 -8.38
CA VAL A 240 15.88 -3.24 -7.48
C VAL A 240 17.10 -3.71 -8.27
N LEU A 241 16.92 -4.32 -9.44
CA LEU A 241 18.04 -4.75 -10.29
C LEU A 241 18.83 -3.56 -10.84
N ALA A 242 18.16 -2.49 -11.27
CA ALA A 242 18.83 -1.28 -11.75
C ALA A 242 19.68 -0.62 -10.64
N VAL A 243 19.14 -0.52 -9.42
CA VAL A 243 19.88 0.00 -8.26
C VAL A 243 21.03 -0.92 -7.86
N GLY A 244 20.81 -2.23 -7.84
CA GLY A 244 21.87 -3.20 -7.55
C GLY A 244 23.01 -3.10 -8.55
N TRP A 245 22.71 -3.02 -9.84
CA TRP A 245 23.70 -2.84 -10.91
C TRP A 245 24.46 -1.52 -10.77
N TRP A 246 23.78 -0.43 -10.43
CA TRP A 246 24.41 0.87 -10.18
C TRP A 246 25.38 0.80 -8.99
N MET A 247 24.95 0.19 -7.87
CA MET A 247 25.78 0.07 -6.66
C MET A 247 26.97 -0.89 -6.85
N LEU A 248 26.86 -1.85 -7.76
CA LEU A 248 27.97 -2.76 -8.11
C LEU A 248 29.13 -2.01 -8.77
N ARG A 249 28.83 -0.98 -9.57
CA ARG A 249 29.86 -0.12 -10.20
C ARG A 249 30.67 0.67 -9.18
N GLU A 250 30.16 0.85 -7.96
CA GLU A 250 30.84 1.53 -6.86
C GLU A 250 31.63 0.56 -5.94
N GLY A 251 31.85 -0.70 -6.35
CA GLY A 251 32.72 -1.65 -5.65
C GLY A 251 32.01 -2.64 -4.72
N GLY A 252 30.70 -2.86 -4.91
CA GLY A 252 29.91 -3.81 -4.11
C GLY A 252 30.09 -5.28 -4.53
N PRO A 253 30.01 -6.25 -3.59
CA PRO A 253 30.00 -7.68 -3.92
C PRO A 253 28.70 -8.11 -4.63
N THR A 254 28.80 -9.10 -5.51
CA THR A 254 27.69 -9.69 -6.28
C THR A 254 26.87 -10.64 -5.41
N GLU A 255 25.85 -10.15 -4.71
CA GLU A 255 24.81 -11.01 -4.14
C GLU A 255 23.59 -11.07 -5.07
N HIS A 256 22.95 -12.24 -5.16
CA HIS A 256 21.72 -12.38 -5.96
C HIS A 256 20.58 -11.61 -5.28
N ALA A 257 19.97 -10.67 -6.01
CA ALA A 257 18.83 -9.91 -5.53
C ALA A 257 17.68 -10.84 -5.15
N LYS A 258 17.26 -10.82 -3.88
CA LYS A 258 16.10 -11.58 -3.40
C LYS A 258 14.87 -10.68 -3.44
N VAL A 259 14.28 -10.54 -4.63
CA VAL A 259 13.06 -9.76 -4.80
C VAL A 259 11.83 -10.64 -4.52
N PRO A 260 10.96 -10.28 -3.55
CA PRO A 260 9.77 -11.04 -3.26
C PRO A 260 8.76 -10.92 -4.42
N VAL A 261 8.29 -12.09 -4.92
CA VAL A 261 7.26 -12.14 -5.95
C VAL A 261 5.91 -11.71 -5.35
N PRO A 262 5.23 -10.70 -5.92
CA PRO A 262 3.95 -10.22 -5.41
C PRO A 262 2.81 -11.15 -5.84
N VAL A 263 2.71 -12.33 -5.21
CA VAL A 263 1.71 -13.37 -5.56
C VAL A 263 0.28 -12.81 -5.61
N PHE A 264 -0.07 -11.92 -4.69
CA PHE A 264 -1.40 -11.29 -4.67
C PHE A 264 -1.67 -10.41 -5.90
N ALA A 265 -0.66 -9.74 -6.44
CA ALA A 265 -0.78 -8.93 -7.66
C ALA A 265 -0.96 -9.82 -8.90
N ILE A 266 -0.29 -10.98 -8.91
CA ILE A 266 -0.47 -11.99 -9.97
C ILE A 266 -1.89 -12.57 -9.91
N VAL A 267 -2.38 -12.91 -8.71
CA VAL A 267 -3.76 -13.36 -8.50
C VAL A 267 -4.75 -12.29 -8.94
N PHE A 268 -4.53 -11.02 -8.57
CA PHE A 268 -5.35 -9.90 -9.03
C PHE A 268 -5.42 -9.85 -10.56
N LEU A 269 -4.28 -9.95 -11.25
CA LEU A 269 -4.25 -9.91 -12.72
C LEU A 269 -4.98 -11.11 -13.33
N GLY A 270 -4.78 -12.31 -12.77
CA GLY A 270 -5.51 -13.51 -13.19
C GLY A 270 -7.02 -13.38 -13.02
N LEU A 271 -7.48 -12.80 -11.90
CA LEU A 271 -8.90 -12.56 -11.64
C LEU A 271 -9.47 -11.43 -12.52
N CYS A 272 -8.68 -10.42 -12.88
CA CYS A 272 -9.04 -9.39 -13.86
C CYS A 272 -9.24 -9.98 -15.26
N LEU A 273 -8.35 -10.88 -15.68
CA LEU A 273 -8.50 -11.61 -16.94
C LEU A 273 -9.74 -12.51 -16.91
N LEU A 274 -9.93 -13.24 -15.82
CA LEU A 274 -11.11 -14.08 -15.61
C LEU A 274 -12.40 -13.26 -15.69
N ASN A 275 -12.45 -12.11 -15.00
CA ASN A 275 -13.59 -11.22 -15.02
C ASN A 275 -13.90 -10.75 -16.44
N SER A 276 -12.89 -10.26 -17.17
CA SER A 276 -13.06 -9.76 -18.54
C SER A 276 -13.56 -10.84 -19.51
N LEU A 277 -13.12 -12.09 -19.34
CA LEU A 277 -13.54 -13.21 -20.17
C LEU A 277 -14.95 -13.70 -19.81
N LEU A 278 -15.25 -13.87 -18.52
CA LEU A 278 -16.53 -14.44 -18.09
C LEU A 278 -17.70 -13.47 -18.22
N THR A 279 -17.48 -12.15 -18.13
CA THR A 279 -18.55 -11.16 -18.34
C THR A 279 -19.01 -11.07 -19.79
N THR A 280 -18.16 -11.46 -20.76
CA THR A 280 -18.50 -11.40 -22.19
C THR A 280 -19.21 -12.65 -22.71
N LEU A 281 -19.31 -13.71 -21.88
CA LEU A 281 -19.96 -14.97 -22.23
C LEU A 281 -21.37 -15.05 -21.59
N PRO A 282 -22.47 -14.83 -22.34
CA PRO A 282 -23.81 -14.72 -21.76
C PRO A 282 -24.27 -15.96 -20.99
N ALA A 283 -23.86 -17.16 -21.44
CA ALA A 283 -24.22 -18.43 -20.82
C ALA A 283 -23.57 -18.65 -19.44
N LEU A 284 -22.39 -18.06 -19.19
CA LEU A 284 -21.66 -18.19 -17.93
C LEU A 284 -21.86 -16.97 -17.03
N ALA A 285 -22.16 -15.80 -17.60
CA ALA A 285 -22.34 -14.55 -16.87
C ALA A 285 -23.43 -14.65 -15.79
N SER A 286 -24.54 -15.33 -16.07
CA SER A 286 -25.66 -15.48 -15.12
C SER A 286 -25.28 -16.22 -13.83
N ILE A 287 -24.36 -17.19 -13.92
CA ILE A 287 -23.84 -17.95 -12.76
C ILE A 287 -22.67 -17.21 -12.11
N TYR A 288 -21.83 -16.57 -12.92
CA TYR A 288 -20.62 -15.89 -12.48
C TYR A 288 -20.90 -14.62 -11.66
N LEU A 289 -21.85 -13.77 -12.10
CA LEU A 289 -22.09 -12.46 -11.49
C LEU A 289 -22.44 -12.53 -9.99
N PRO A 290 -23.34 -13.42 -9.53
CA PRO A 290 -23.63 -13.53 -8.09
C PRO A 290 -22.42 -14.00 -7.26
N ILE A 291 -21.62 -14.92 -7.80
CA ILE A 291 -20.40 -15.42 -7.15
C ILE A 291 -19.37 -14.30 -7.05
N ARG A 292 -19.19 -13.54 -8.14
CA ARG A 292 -18.31 -12.38 -8.19
C ARG A 292 -18.69 -11.37 -7.11
N ASP A 293 -19.97 -11.01 -7.03
CA ASP A 293 -20.44 -9.99 -6.09
C ASP A 293 -20.27 -10.45 -4.63
N ALA A 294 -20.53 -11.72 -4.33
CA ALA A 294 -20.26 -12.30 -3.01
C ALA A 294 -18.76 -12.25 -2.65
N LEU A 295 -17.87 -12.58 -3.59
CA LEU A 295 -16.42 -12.52 -3.39
C LEU A 295 -15.92 -11.08 -3.22
N LEU A 296 -16.50 -10.12 -3.93
CA LEU A 296 -16.19 -8.70 -3.78
C LEU A 296 -16.66 -8.16 -2.43
N GLU A 297 -17.79 -8.63 -1.91
CA GLU A 297 -18.25 -8.26 -0.58
C GLU A 297 -17.31 -8.82 0.51
N VAL A 298 -16.86 -10.07 0.36
CA VAL A 298 -15.82 -10.66 1.24
C VAL A 298 -14.53 -9.85 1.17
N SER A 299 -14.12 -9.43 -0.03
CA SER A 299 -12.96 -8.56 -0.22
C SER A 299 -13.12 -7.23 0.51
N ARG A 300 -14.28 -6.58 0.38
CA ARG A 300 -14.60 -5.30 1.02
C ARG A 300 -14.45 -5.37 2.54
N TRP A 301 -15.06 -6.38 3.18
CA TRP A 301 -14.92 -6.59 4.61
C TRP A 301 -13.50 -6.99 5.02
N GLY A 302 -12.86 -7.88 4.27
CA GLY A 302 -11.49 -8.31 4.52
C GLY A 302 -10.51 -7.15 4.51
N LEU A 303 -10.69 -6.21 3.58
CA LEU A 303 -9.90 -4.99 3.49
C LEU A 303 -10.16 -4.06 4.69
N LEU A 304 -11.43 -3.82 5.05
CA LEU A 304 -11.77 -2.98 6.19
C LEU A 304 -11.19 -3.54 7.50
N ILE A 305 -11.29 -4.85 7.72
CA ILE A 305 -10.68 -5.54 8.86
C ILE A 305 -9.15 -5.40 8.83
N ALA A 306 -8.53 -5.54 7.67
CA ALA A 306 -7.09 -5.38 7.53
C ALA A 306 -6.62 -3.94 7.81
N ILE A 307 -7.39 -2.93 7.39
CA ILE A 307 -7.08 -1.52 7.65
C ILE A 307 -7.30 -1.18 9.14
N ALA A 308 -8.34 -1.74 9.76
CA ALA A 308 -8.52 -1.67 11.20
C ALA A 308 -7.32 -2.25 11.96
N ALA A 309 -6.88 -3.47 11.57
CA ALA A 309 -5.69 -4.11 12.12
C ALA A 309 -4.41 -3.28 11.90
N LEU A 310 -4.29 -2.64 10.74
CA LEU A 310 -3.18 -1.74 10.41
C LEU A 310 -3.17 -0.52 11.33
N GLY A 311 -4.33 0.09 11.56
CA GLY A 311 -4.49 1.19 12.53
C GLY A 311 -4.08 0.75 13.94
N LEU A 312 -4.60 -0.40 14.40
CA LEU A 312 -4.27 -1.00 15.71
C LEU A 312 -2.78 -1.29 15.87
N GLY A 313 -2.07 -1.61 14.79
CA GLY A 313 -0.62 -1.82 14.77
C GLY A 313 0.22 -0.53 14.64
N THR A 314 -0.40 0.63 14.42
CA THR A 314 0.31 1.87 14.10
C THR A 314 0.56 2.73 15.35
N SER A 315 1.84 2.87 15.71
CA SER A 315 2.28 3.66 16.86
C SER A 315 2.62 5.10 16.49
N MET A 316 1.88 6.08 17.02
CA MET A 316 2.23 7.50 16.89
C MET A 316 3.55 7.83 17.60
N ALA A 317 3.83 7.17 18.72
CA ALA A 317 5.07 7.37 19.47
C ALA A 317 6.31 6.88 18.70
N ALA A 318 6.20 5.75 17.97
CA ALA A 318 7.29 5.27 17.12
C ALA A 318 7.56 6.23 15.96
N MET A 319 6.51 6.84 15.40
CA MET A 319 6.61 7.84 14.34
C MET A 319 7.35 9.10 14.81
N ALA A 320 7.07 9.57 16.03
CA ALA A 320 7.74 10.74 16.62
C ALA A 320 9.23 10.48 16.94
N ARG A 321 9.66 9.22 17.03
CA ARG A 321 11.06 8.84 17.29
C ARG A 321 11.91 8.70 16.03
N LEU A 322 11.35 8.97 14.85
CA LEU A 322 12.09 8.94 13.59
C LEU A 322 13.17 10.04 13.60
N GLY A 323 14.41 9.68 13.26
CA GLY A 323 15.50 10.65 13.16
C GLY A 323 15.22 11.69 12.06
N TRP A 324 15.53 12.96 12.34
CA TRP A 324 15.21 14.08 11.43
C TRP A 324 15.80 13.90 10.01
N ARG A 325 16.99 13.28 9.90
CA ARG A 325 17.64 13.02 8.59
C ARG A 325 16.83 12.04 7.74
N HIS A 326 16.29 10.99 8.34
CA HIS A 326 15.41 10.04 7.65
C HIS A 326 14.09 10.70 7.27
N LEU A 327 13.58 11.58 8.15
CA LEU A 327 12.36 12.34 7.87
C LEU A 327 12.53 13.24 6.65
N VAL A 328 13.61 14.02 6.56
CA VAL A 328 13.90 14.89 5.41
C VAL A 328 13.99 14.07 4.13
N LEU A 329 14.67 12.92 4.17
CA LEU A 329 14.90 12.11 2.98
C LEU A 329 13.59 11.50 2.47
N VAL A 330 12.79 10.87 3.35
CA VAL A 330 11.49 10.30 3.00
C VAL A 330 10.47 11.36 2.58
N THR A 331 10.43 12.50 3.30
CA THR A 331 9.55 13.61 2.93
C THR A 331 9.93 14.18 1.58
N GLY A 332 11.22 14.39 1.33
CA GLY A 332 11.73 14.94 0.07
C GLY A 332 11.38 14.06 -1.12
N THR A 333 11.65 12.75 -1.03
CA THR A 333 11.28 11.81 -2.11
C THR A 333 9.75 11.74 -2.30
N SER A 334 8.99 11.76 -1.21
CA SER A 334 7.51 11.71 -1.26
C SER A 334 6.90 12.97 -1.88
N LEU A 335 7.47 14.13 -1.60
CA LEU A 335 7.07 15.40 -2.21
C LEU A 335 7.43 15.43 -3.70
N VAL A 336 8.61 14.92 -4.07
CA VAL A 336 9.02 14.85 -5.48
C VAL A 336 8.06 14.00 -6.30
N ILE A 337 7.73 12.79 -5.85
CA ILE A 337 6.79 11.94 -6.60
C ILE A 337 5.40 12.58 -6.66
N LEU A 338 4.94 13.21 -5.57
CA LEU A 338 3.67 13.93 -5.54
C LEU A 338 3.64 15.07 -6.56
N VAL A 339 4.63 15.96 -6.53
CA VAL A 339 4.69 17.12 -7.43
C VAL A 339 4.79 16.69 -8.89
N ILE A 340 5.62 15.70 -9.22
CA ILE A 340 5.78 15.23 -10.60
C ILE A 340 4.49 14.62 -11.12
N VAL A 341 3.84 13.75 -10.33
CA VAL A 341 2.60 13.09 -10.74
C VAL A 341 1.48 14.10 -10.87
N THR A 342 1.27 14.95 -9.86
CA THR A 342 0.22 15.97 -9.89
C THR A 342 0.45 16.96 -11.03
N GLY A 343 1.68 17.46 -11.22
CA GLY A 343 2.03 18.35 -12.33
C GLY A 343 1.85 17.67 -13.70
N GLY A 344 2.23 16.40 -13.82
CA GLY A 344 2.03 15.61 -15.04
C GLY A 344 0.57 15.38 -15.38
N LEU A 345 -0.28 15.09 -14.37
CA LEU A 345 -1.72 14.97 -14.56
C LEU A 345 -2.35 16.28 -15.03
N LEU A 346 -1.99 17.40 -14.39
CA LEU A 346 -2.49 18.72 -14.80
C LEU A 346 -2.03 19.12 -16.21
N ALA A 347 -0.87 18.64 -16.66
CA ALA A 347 -0.36 18.91 -18.00
C ALA A 347 -1.00 18.02 -19.08
N LEU A 348 -1.42 16.80 -18.73
CA LEU A 348 -2.02 15.84 -19.66
C LEU A 348 -3.52 16.09 -19.91
N GLY A 349 -4.20 16.82 -19.00
CA GLY A 349 -5.64 17.05 -19.03
C GLY A 349 -6.44 15.85 -18.53
#